data_AF-Q1D5J3-F1
#
_entry.id   AF-Q1D5J3-F1
#
_cell.length_a   1.000
_cell.length_b   1.000
_cell.length_c   1.000
_cell.angle_alpha   90.00
_cell.angle_beta   90.00
_cell.angle_gamma   90.00
#
_symmetry.space_group_name_H-M   'P 1'
#
loop_
_entity.id
_entity.type
_entity.pdbx_description
1 polymer ?
#
loop_
_entity_poly.entity_id
_entity_poly.type
_entity_poly.pdbx_seq_one_letter_code
_entity_poly.pdbx_strand_id
1 'polypeptide(L)'
;MASGSRMDGLGAAERSTLFLLGEGLCPPEILPRVQGELLVIQRAIRHSRFAWEHPFGHPPPGRRAKARGALRLKRAPAVATMTGARHGRTGIQGGNPMAEYTDPPINNATPVKERDEPQDLQGFLDELGNSREFQVNGVDARKGAEAVFCTLARRLSDGEDLKLLWSLGKGGIGTLLGTCNIHRGPSHAKRMGRAEFITDVADHLRIPGDQALRVLTVVFTAIRDRIPDDEVAAVASQLPADLADLWRRPV
;
A
#
# COMPACT_ATOMS: atom_id res chain seq x y z
N MET A 1 -19.97 -60.76 24.92
CA MET A 1 -19.02 -59.81 25.54
C MET A 1 -17.93 -59.50 24.53
N ALA A 2 -17.99 -58.34 23.87
CA ALA A 2 -16.85 -57.72 23.19
C ALA A 2 -17.22 -56.24 22.93
N SER A 3 -16.30 -55.38 23.33
CA SER A 3 -16.42 -53.95 23.58
C SER A 3 -16.77 -53.11 22.35
N GLY A 4 -17.66 -52.13 22.56
CA GLY A 4 -17.79 -50.97 21.69
C GLY A 4 -16.77 -49.90 22.06
N SER A 5 -16.05 -49.38 21.06
CA SER A 5 -15.18 -48.21 21.20
C SER A 5 -15.73 -47.04 20.39
N ARG A 6 -15.98 -45.96 21.14
CA ARG A 6 -16.21 -44.57 20.76
C ARG A 6 -15.13 -44.06 19.79
N MET A 7 -15.54 -43.40 18.72
CA MET A 7 -14.71 -42.53 17.88
C MET A 7 -15.48 -41.22 17.60
N ASP A 8 -15.72 -40.44 18.66
CA ASP A 8 -16.18 -39.06 18.56
C ASP A 8 -14.96 -38.15 18.79
N GLY A 9 -14.39 -37.59 17.72
CA GLY A 9 -13.35 -36.58 17.87
C GLY A 9 -12.37 -36.44 16.72
N LEU A 10 -12.84 -36.25 15.48
CA LEU A 10 -11.98 -35.74 14.39
C LEU A 10 -12.67 -34.58 13.69
N GLY A 11 -12.02 -33.41 13.77
CA GLY A 11 -12.46 -32.13 13.23
C GLY A 11 -12.45 -32.09 11.71
N ALA A 12 -13.24 -31.17 11.14
CA ALA A 12 -13.56 -31.07 9.71
C ALA A 12 -12.33 -30.87 8.77
N ALA A 13 -11.16 -30.50 9.30
CA ALA A 13 -9.96 -30.27 8.50
C ALA A 13 -9.21 -31.56 8.09
N GLU A 14 -9.40 -32.69 8.79
CA GLU A 14 -8.70 -33.95 8.47
C GLU A 14 -9.47 -34.86 7.49
N ARG A 15 -10.74 -34.55 7.19
CA ARG A 15 -11.54 -35.36 6.25
C ARG A 15 -11.30 -35.04 4.77
N SER A 16 -10.64 -33.94 4.45
CA SER A 16 -10.40 -33.54 3.04
C SER A 16 -9.15 -34.15 2.42
N THR A 17 -8.21 -34.69 3.21
CA THR A 17 -6.96 -35.27 2.67
C THR A 17 -7.07 -36.75 2.32
N LEU A 18 -8.15 -37.43 2.75
CA LEU A 18 -8.34 -38.86 2.51
C LEU A 18 -9.24 -39.20 1.31
N PHE A 19 -9.70 -38.21 0.54
CA PHE A 19 -10.61 -38.44 -0.60
C PHE A 19 -9.94 -38.38 -1.99
N LEU A 20 -8.61 -38.23 -2.09
CA LEU A 20 -7.88 -38.13 -3.36
C LEU A 20 -6.89 -39.29 -3.62
N LEU A 21 -7.14 -40.46 -3.03
CA LEU A 21 -6.36 -41.68 -3.29
C LEU A 21 -7.24 -42.87 -3.67
N GLY A 22 -8.33 -42.60 -4.40
CA GLY A 22 -9.14 -43.63 -5.03
C GLY A 22 -8.83 -43.72 -6.52
N GLU A 23 -8.41 -44.91 -6.95
CA GLU A 23 -8.43 -45.40 -8.34
C GLU A 23 -7.31 -44.91 -9.27
N GLY A 24 -6.14 -45.53 -9.11
CA GLY A 24 -5.45 -46.21 -10.22
C GLY A 24 -4.79 -45.35 -11.30
N LEU A 25 -3.47 -45.15 -11.15
CA LEU A 25 -2.39 -45.23 -12.17
C LEU A 25 -1.20 -44.34 -11.76
N CYS A 26 -0.43 -44.77 -10.76
CA CYS A 26 0.91 -44.22 -10.52
C CYS A 26 1.91 -45.39 -10.41
N PRO A 27 2.94 -45.45 -11.27
CA PRO A 27 3.96 -46.50 -11.20
C PRO A 27 4.82 -46.36 -9.93
N PRO A 28 5.21 -47.47 -9.28
CA PRO A 28 5.87 -47.47 -7.96
C PRO A 28 7.34 -47.01 -7.93
N GLU A 29 7.87 -46.41 -9.01
CA GLU A 29 9.32 -46.17 -9.14
C GLU A 29 9.80 -44.75 -8.77
N ILE A 30 8.92 -43.85 -8.32
CA ILE A 30 9.27 -42.44 -7.97
C ILE A 30 8.94 -42.09 -6.51
N LEU A 31 8.92 -43.08 -5.60
CA LEU A 31 8.58 -42.85 -4.19
C LEU A 31 9.71 -42.49 -3.21
N PRO A 32 11.03 -42.59 -3.49
CA PRO A 32 12.02 -42.20 -2.48
C PRO A 32 12.42 -40.70 -2.52
N ARG A 33 11.91 -39.86 -3.43
CA ARG A 33 12.37 -38.46 -3.56
C ARG A 33 11.46 -37.39 -2.95
N VAL A 34 10.21 -37.72 -2.59
CA VAL A 34 9.24 -36.74 -2.05
C VAL A 34 9.11 -36.82 -0.52
N GLN A 35 9.53 -37.93 0.11
CA GLN A 35 9.50 -38.06 1.59
C GLN A 35 10.62 -37.29 2.30
N GLY A 36 11.67 -36.85 1.59
CA GLY A 36 12.76 -36.03 2.16
C GLY A 36 12.37 -34.57 2.40
N GLU A 37 11.55 -33.97 1.53
CA GLU A 37 11.21 -32.54 1.63
C GLU A 37 10.07 -32.23 2.62
N LEU A 38 9.12 -33.16 2.81
CA LEU A 38 8.03 -32.95 3.78
C LEU A 38 8.53 -32.92 5.23
N LEU A 39 9.62 -33.62 5.55
CA LEU A 39 10.18 -33.63 6.91
C LEU A 39 10.89 -32.31 7.27
N VAL A 40 11.43 -31.58 6.27
CA VAL A 40 12.07 -30.27 6.47
C VAL A 40 11.01 -29.19 6.76
N ILE A 41 9.87 -29.22 6.07
CA ILE A 41 8.78 -28.27 6.26
C ILE A 41 8.09 -28.47 7.62
N GLN A 42 7.84 -29.72 8.05
CA GLN A 42 7.25 -29.99 9.36
C GLN A 42 8.18 -29.63 10.54
N ARG A 43 9.52 -29.69 10.36
CA ARG A 43 10.49 -29.28 11.38
C ARG A 43 10.60 -27.76 11.50
N ALA A 44 10.43 -27.01 10.40
CA ALA A 44 10.37 -25.55 10.42
C ALA A 44 9.11 -25.02 11.13
N ILE A 45 7.95 -25.64 10.91
CA ILE A 45 6.68 -25.21 11.55
C ILE A 45 6.68 -25.47 13.06
N ARG A 46 7.37 -26.52 13.55
CA ARG A 46 7.44 -26.83 14.98
C ARG A 46 8.38 -25.89 15.76
N HIS A 47 9.40 -25.30 15.11
CA HIS A 47 10.28 -24.32 15.75
C HIS A 47 9.69 -22.90 15.78
N SER A 48 8.78 -22.53 14.88
CA SER A 48 8.13 -21.21 14.88
C SER A 48 7.04 -21.04 15.95
N ARG A 49 6.59 -22.13 16.59
CA ARG A 49 5.51 -22.10 17.59
C ARG A 49 5.98 -21.93 19.04
N PHE A 50 7.28 -21.81 19.29
CA PHE A 50 7.86 -21.73 20.64
C PHE A 50 8.42 -20.34 21.02
N ALA A 51 8.18 -19.31 20.20
CA ALA A 51 8.75 -17.97 20.38
C ALA A 51 7.73 -16.87 20.77
N TRP A 52 6.51 -17.24 21.22
CA TRP A 52 5.42 -16.29 21.45
C TRP A 52 4.84 -16.25 22.87
N GLU A 53 5.50 -16.86 23.86
CA GLU A 53 5.14 -16.71 25.26
C GLU A 53 6.25 -16.01 26.01
N HIS A 54 6.22 -14.67 26.10
CA HIS A 54 6.63 -13.87 27.27
C HIS A 54 6.32 -12.38 27.01
N PRO A 55 5.38 -11.76 27.75
CA PRO A 55 5.06 -10.34 27.64
C PRO A 55 5.89 -9.51 28.64
N PHE A 56 6.27 -8.30 28.23
CA PHE A 56 6.83 -7.21 29.08
C PHE A 56 8.10 -7.52 29.90
N GLY A 57 9.26 -7.39 29.25
CA GLY A 57 10.54 -7.12 29.94
C GLY A 57 10.80 -5.61 30.02
N HIS A 58 10.91 -5.08 31.23
CA HIS A 58 11.36 -3.72 31.50
C HIS A 58 12.71 -3.39 30.81
N PRO A 59 12.92 -2.15 30.33
CA PRO A 59 14.22 -1.75 29.83
C PRO A 59 15.26 -1.69 30.97
N PRO A 60 16.50 -2.18 30.77
CA PRO A 60 17.54 -2.11 31.79
C PRO A 60 17.96 -0.67 32.08
N PRO A 61 18.18 -0.29 33.35
CA PRO A 61 18.71 1.02 33.68
C PRO A 61 20.22 1.07 33.41
N GLY A 62 20.63 2.01 32.57
CA GLY A 62 21.96 2.61 32.66
C GLY A 62 22.99 2.20 31.62
N ARG A 63 23.17 3.06 30.60
CA ARG A 63 24.51 3.53 30.20
C ARG A 63 24.42 5.02 29.85
N ARG A 64 24.86 5.86 30.81
CA ARG A 64 25.17 7.27 30.59
C ARG A 64 26.38 7.36 29.65
N ALA A 65 26.14 7.56 28.35
CA ALA A 65 27.19 8.00 27.44
C ALA A 65 27.39 9.52 27.63
N LYS A 66 28.55 9.89 28.19
CA LYS A 66 29.05 11.28 28.21
C LYS A 66 29.41 11.69 26.78
N ALA A 67 28.54 12.42 26.10
CA ALA A 67 28.93 13.22 24.93
C ALA A 67 29.26 14.64 25.41
N ARG A 68 30.54 14.91 25.66
CA ARG A 68 31.10 16.25 25.72
C ARG A 68 31.37 16.69 24.28
N GLY A 69 30.71 17.74 23.82
CA GLY A 69 30.93 18.31 22.49
C GLY A 69 30.23 19.65 22.39
N ALA A 70 30.85 20.67 22.98
CA ALA A 70 30.39 22.05 22.90
C ALA A 70 30.57 22.57 21.47
N LEU A 71 29.50 22.65 20.68
CA LEU A 71 29.45 23.52 19.51
C LEU A 71 28.65 24.78 19.84
N ARG A 72 29.43 25.85 19.90
CA ARG A 72 29.07 27.24 20.13
C ARG A 72 28.28 27.78 18.93
N LEU A 73 26.95 27.68 18.95
CA LEU A 73 26.11 28.41 18.00
C LEU A 73 26.12 29.91 18.33
N LYS A 74 26.68 30.68 17.41
CA LYS A 74 26.61 32.14 17.40
C LYS A 74 25.16 32.56 17.12
N ARG A 75 24.59 33.34 18.05
CA ARG A 75 23.38 34.14 17.86
C ARG A 75 23.56 35.09 16.67
N ALA A 76 22.58 35.12 15.77
CA ALA A 76 22.36 36.22 14.83
C ALA A 76 21.01 36.89 15.17
N PRO A 77 20.86 38.20 14.91
CA PRO A 77 19.83 39.04 15.51
C PRO A 77 18.48 39.02 14.78
N ALA A 78 17.46 39.35 15.57
CA ALA A 78 16.08 39.61 15.17
C ALA A 78 15.99 40.72 14.12
N VAL A 79 15.13 40.51 13.12
CA VAL A 79 14.70 41.56 12.17
C VAL A 79 13.19 41.71 12.26
N ALA A 80 12.82 42.86 12.83
CA ALA A 80 11.73 43.77 12.49
C ALA A 80 10.37 43.22 12.05
N THR A 81 9.43 43.34 12.97
CA THR A 81 8.05 43.81 12.80
C THR A 81 7.89 44.86 11.69
N MET A 82 6.98 44.64 10.75
CA MET A 82 6.27 45.72 10.05
C MET A 82 4.77 45.57 10.24
N THR A 83 4.24 46.53 10.99
CA THR A 83 2.83 46.77 11.28
C THR A 83 2.38 47.90 10.36
N GLY A 84 1.39 47.66 9.50
CA GLY A 84 0.59 48.68 8.83
C GLY A 84 -0.84 48.12 8.73
N ALA A 85 -1.88 48.65 9.38
CA ALA A 85 -2.46 49.99 9.30
C ALA A 85 -2.70 50.42 7.84
N ARG A 86 -3.86 50.89 7.37
CA ARG A 86 -5.19 51.19 7.93
C ARG A 86 -5.99 51.79 6.72
N HIS A 87 -7.32 51.66 6.74
CA HIS A 87 -8.33 52.59 6.18
C HIS A 87 -8.88 52.45 4.74
N GLY A 88 -10.22 52.63 4.67
CA GLY A 88 -11.06 52.85 3.48
C GLY A 88 -12.37 52.06 3.56
N ARG A 89 -13.33 52.38 4.44
CA ARG A 89 -14.36 53.46 4.39
C ARG A 89 -15.34 53.40 3.20
N THR A 90 -16.53 52.88 3.49
CA THR A 90 -17.90 53.38 3.17
C THR A 90 -18.26 53.96 1.79
N GLY A 91 -19.33 53.38 1.22
CA GLY A 91 -20.31 54.00 0.31
C GLY A 91 -21.38 52.94 -0.03
N ILE A 92 -22.51 52.86 0.68
CA ILE A 92 -23.80 53.54 0.48
C ILE A 92 -24.57 53.10 -0.79
N GLN A 93 -25.60 52.30 -0.51
CA GLN A 93 -27.03 52.36 -0.93
C GLN A 93 -27.44 52.58 -2.40
N GLY A 94 -28.42 51.75 -2.77
CA GLY A 94 -29.36 51.92 -3.88
C GLY A 94 -29.34 50.68 -4.77
N GLY A 95 -30.39 49.90 -4.98
CA GLY A 95 -31.77 49.98 -4.59
C GLY A 95 -32.53 48.97 -5.47
N ASN A 96 -33.25 48.05 -4.82
CA ASN A 96 -34.57 47.55 -5.25
C ASN A 96 -34.67 46.71 -6.56
N PRO A 97 -35.84 46.12 -6.89
CA PRO A 97 -36.05 44.67 -6.73
C PRO A 97 -36.55 44.00 -8.01
N MET A 98 -36.20 42.74 -8.22
CA MET A 98 -37.03 41.74 -8.90
C MET A 98 -36.30 40.43 -8.75
N ALA A 99 -36.86 39.56 -7.91
CA ALA A 99 -36.49 38.16 -7.91
C ALA A 99 -36.96 37.58 -9.25
N GLU A 100 -36.13 37.76 -10.27
CA GLU A 100 -36.19 36.97 -11.48
C GLU A 100 -35.85 35.55 -11.04
N TYR A 101 -36.89 34.76 -10.80
CA TYR A 101 -36.80 33.31 -10.60
C TYR A 101 -36.22 32.74 -11.89
N THR A 102 -34.91 32.82 -12.00
CA THR A 102 -34.15 32.12 -13.01
C THR A 102 -34.22 30.68 -12.54
N ASP A 103 -35.01 29.87 -13.23
CA ASP A 103 -34.97 28.42 -13.05
C ASP A 103 -33.48 28.03 -12.99
N PRO A 104 -33.03 27.35 -11.91
CA PRO A 104 -31.65 26.89 -11.86
C PRO A 104 -31.44 26.08 -13.13
N PRO A 105 -30.34 26.32 -13.88
CA PRO A 105 -30.09 25.58 -15.10
C PRO A 105 -30.20 24.11 -14.73
N ILE A 106 -31.18 23.43 -15.33
CA ILE A 106 -31.37 22.00 -15.15
C ILE A 106 -30.02 21.43 -15.57
N ASN A 107 -29.24 21.06 -14.57
CA ASN A 107 -27.96 20.44 -14.73
C ASN A 107 -28.28 19.04 -15.25
N ASN A 108 -28.50 18.97 -16.56
CA ASN A 108 -28.41 17.78 -17.38
C ASN A 108 -26.96 17.30 -17.41
N ALA A 109 -26.23 17.42 -16.29
CA ALA A 109 -25.09 16.60 -15.97
C ALA A 109 -25.65 15.19 -15.94
N THR A 110 -25.71 14.58 -17.13
CA THR A 110 -25.73 13.15 -17.30
C THR A 110 -24.83 12.60 -16.21
N PRO A 111 -25.35 11.81 -15.26
CA PRO A 111 -24.53 11.22 -14.21
C PRO A 111 -23.30 10.68 -14.92
N VAL A 112 -22.13 11.23 -14.60
CA VAL A 112 -20.87 10.73 -15.16
C VAL A 112 -20.94 9.25 -14.89
N LYS A 113 -21.06 8.47 -15.97
CA LYS A 113 -21.28 7.03 -15.89
C LYS A 113 -20.15 6.53 -15.00
N GLU A 114 -20.51 6.17 -13.77
CA GLU A 114 -19.57 5.57 -12.84
C GLU A 114 -18.88 4.48 -13.64
N ARG A 115 -17.54 4.53 -13.71
CA ARG A 115 -16.76 3.76 -14.66
C ARG A 115 -16.85 2.29 -14.21
N ASP A 116 -17.96 1.64 -14.54
CA ASP A 116 -18.33 0.26 -14.22
C ASP A 116 -17.46 -0.76 -14.98
N GLU A 117 -16.34 -0.31 -15.57
CA GLU A 117 -15.34 -1.26 -16.01
C GLU A 117 -14.71 -1.85 -14.75
N PRO A 118 -14.82 -3.17 -14.54
CA PRO A 118 -14.12 -3.80 -13.45
C PRO A 118 -12.65 -3.40 -13.58
N GLN A 119 -12.04 -2.95 -12.48
CA GLN A 119 -10.62 -2.61 -12.40
C GLN A 119 -9.81 -3.87 -12.73
N ASP A 120 -9.68 -4.15 -14.02
CA ASP A 120 -9.15 -5.41 -14.51
C ASP A 120 -7.66 -5.44 -14.22
N LEU A 121 -7.29 -6.38 -13.37
CA LEU A 121 -5.91 -6.58 -12.99
C LEU A 121 -5.07 -6.93 -14.22
N GLN A 122 -5.60 -7.72 -15.16
CA GLN A 122 -4.82 -8.14 -16.31
C GLN A 122 -4.54 -6.97 -17.25
N GLY A 123 -5.57 -6.19 -17.63
CA GLY A 123 -5.40 -4.99 -18.45
C GLY A 123 -4.47 -3.95 -17.82
N PHE A 124 -4.51 -3.78 -16.50
CA PHE A 124 -3.54 -2.95 -15.78
C PHE A 124 -2.10 -3.48 -15.90
N LEU A 125 -1.88 -4.78 -15.72
CA LEU A 125 -0.55 -5.37 -15.84
C LEU A 125 -0.04 -5.36 -17.28
N ASP A 126 -0.91 -5.55 -18.26
CA ASP A 126 -0.57 -5.47 -19.68
C ASP A 126 -0.15 -4.03 -20.06
N GLU A 127 -0.85 -3.00 -19.56
CA GLU A 127 -0.44 -1.61 -19.73
C GLU A 127 0.95 -1.35 -19.17
N LEU A 128 1.22 -1.79 -17.93
CA LEU A 128 2.54 -1.65 -17.30
C LEU A 128 3.62 -2.40 -18.09
N GLY A 129 3.37 -3.65 -18.49
CA GLY A 129 4.32 -4.47 -19.24
C GLY A 129 4.63 -3.94 -20.65
N ASN A 130 3.69 -3.20 -21.24
CA ASN A 130 3.86 -2.54 -22.54
C ASN A 130 4.56 -1.18 -22.44
N SER A 131 4.71 -0.61 -21.24
CA SER A 131 5.47 0.62 -21.05
C SER A 131 6.96 0.42 -21.31
N ARG A 132 7.61 1.46 -21.87
CA ARG A 132 9.03 1.42 -22.21
C ARG A 132 9.89 1.22 -20.95
N GLU A 133 9.48 1.79 -19.82
CA GLU A 133 10.19 1.76 -18.56
C GLU A 133 10.28 0.35 -18.01
N PHE A 134 9.20 -0.44 -18.06
CA PHE A 134 9.24 -1.84 -17.64
C PHE A 134 10.06 -2.70 -18.60
N GLN A 135 9.94 -2.47 -19.91
CA GLN A 135 10.69 -3.20 -20.94
C GLN A 135 12.21 -2.96 -20.83
N VAL A 136 12.64 -1.70 -20.72
CA VAL A 136 14.07 -1.34 -20.65
C VAL A 136 14.70 -1.82 -19.35
N ASN A 137 13.97 -1.79 -18.23
CA ASN A 137 14.47 -2.24 -16.94
C ASN A 137 14.37 -3.76 -16.75
N GLY A 138 13.69 -4.48 -17.66
CA GLY A 138 13.47 -5.93 -17.55
C GLY A 138 12.67 -6.33 -16.31
N VAL A 139 11.79 -5.44 -15.83
CA VAL A 139 10.99 -5.66 -14.62
C VAL A 139 9.66 -6.29 -15.03
N ASP A 140 9.28 -7.36 -14.33
CA ASP A 140 7.95 -7.94 -14.46
C ASP A 140 6.87 -6.96 -13.97
N ALA A 141 5.82 -6.76 -14.78
CA ALA A 141 4.74 -5.80 -14.52
C ALA A 141 4.13 -5.98 -13.13
N ARG A 142 3.83 -7.23 -12.76
CA ARG A 142 3.22 -7.57 -11.48
C ARG A 142 4.17 -7.26 -10.32
N LYS A 143 5.43 -7.70 -10.39
CA LYS A 143 6.42 -7.39 -9.35
C LYS A 143 6.65 -5.89 -9.19
N GLY A 144 6.72 -5.13 -10.29
CA GLY A 144 6.85 -3.68 -10.25
C GLY A 144 5.68 -3.01 -9.52
N ALA A 145 4.45 -3.41 -9.87
CA ALA A 145 3.26 -2.91 -9.20
C ALA A 145 3.21 -3.30 -7.72
N GLU A 146 3.47 -4.57 -7.38
CA GLU A 146 3.51 -5.07 -5.99
C GLU A 146 4.54 -4.31 -5.16
N ALA A 147 5.72 -4.03 -5.71
CA ALA A 147 6.75 -3.27 -5.02
C ALA A 147 6.32 -1.84 -4.69
N VAL A 148 5.70 -1.15 -5.65
CA VAL A 148 5.19 0.22 -5.47
C VAL A 148 4.01 0.24 -4.50
N PHE A 149 3.03 -0.65 -4.66
CA PHE A 149 1.88 -0.74 -3.76
C PHE A 149 2.28 -1.10 -2.34
N CYS A 150 3.24 -2.00 -2.17
CA CYS A 150 3.76 -2.35 -0.86
C CYS A 150 4.40 -1.13 -0.17
N THR A 151 5.24 -0.37 -0.87
CA THR A 151 5.87 0.84 -0.30
C THR A 151 4.84 1.96 -0.05
N LEU A 152 3.84 2.10 -0.92
CA LEU A 152 2.74 3.05 -0.76
C LEU A 152 1.88 2.73 0.48
N ALA A 153 1.47 1.47 0.65
CA ALA A 153 0.67 1.04 1.79
C ALA A 153 1.35 1.33 3.14
N ARG A 154 2.68 1.18 3.22
CA ARG A 154 3.45 1.55 4.44
C ARG A 154 3.40 3.04 4.74
N ARG A 155 3.26 3.87 3.71
CA ARG A 155 3.31 5.33 3.84
C ARG A 155 1.95 5.91 4.18
N LEU A 156 0.87 5.32 3.67
CA LEU A 156 -0.49 5.75 3.96
C LEU A 156 -0.85 5.47 5.42
N SER A 157 -1.71 6.32 5.98
CA SER A 157 -2.29 6.09 7.32
C SER A 157 -3.23 4.91 7.31
N ASP A 158 -3.38 4.27 8.48
CA ASP A 158 -4.35 3.20 8.67
C ASP A 158 -5.74 3.66 8.23
N GLY A 159 -6.29 2.99 7.22
CA GLY A 159 -7.60 3.27 6.65
C GLY A 159 -7.56 4.00 5.30
N GLU A 160 -6.52 4.78 5.01
CA GLU A 160 -6.37 5.41 3.69
C GLU A 160 -5.89 4.40 2.63
N ASP A 161 -5.04 3.45 3.04
CA ASP A 161 -4.69 2.27 2.27
C ASP A 161 -5.92 1.40 1.93
N LEU A 162 -6.85 1.26 2.87
CA LEU A 162 -8.10 0.53 2.66
C LEU A 162 -9.06 1.26 1.71
N LYS A 163 -9.16 2.58 1.79
CA LYS A 163 -9.94 3.37 0.81
C LYS A 163 -9.37 3.21 -0.59
N LEU A 164 -8.06 3.40 -0.75
CA LEU A 164 -7.39 3.18 -2.04
C LEU A 164 -7.62 1.75 -2.57
N LEU A 165 -7.56 0.74 -1.69
CA LEU A 165 -7.86 -0.65 -2.05
C LEU A 165 -9.29 -0.83 -2.54
N TRP A 166 -10.28 -0.15 -1.94
CA TRP A 166 -11.67 -0.20 -2.38
C TRP A 166 -11.89 0.55 -3.69
N SER A 167 -11.29 1.72 -3.85
CA SER A 167 -11.29 2.52 -5.08
C SER A 167 -10.70 1.74 -6.26
N LEU A 168 -9.70 0.89 -6.01
CA LEU A 168 -9.07 0.01 -7.00
C LEU A 168 -9.75 -1.35 -7.20
N GLY A 169 -10.86 -1.62 -6.51
CA GLY A 169 -11.60 -2.88 -6.58
C GLY A 169 -10.92 -4.04 -5.84
N LYS A 170 -11.62 -4.58 -4.84
CA LYS A 170 -11.13 -5.69 -3.97
C LYS A 170 -10.71 -6.97 -4.72
N GLY A 171 -11.32 -7.24 -5.87
CA GLY A 171 -11.04 -8.41 -6.71
C GLY A 171 -10.11 -8.14 -7.90
N GLY A 172 -9.70 -6.89 -8.08
CA GLY A 172 -8.92 -6.42 -9.22
C GLY A 172 -7.54 -5.94 -8.81
N ILE A 173 -7.20 -4.71 -9.20
CA ILE A 173 -5.92 -4.06 -8.90
C ILE A 173 -5.69 -3.94 -7.37
N GLY A 174 -6.76 -3.71 -6.60
CA GLY A 174 -6.70 -3.64 -5.14
C GLY A 174 -6.14 -4.90 -4.46
N THR A 175 -6.14 -6.06 -5.13
CA THR A 175 -5.51 -7.28 -4.61
C THR A 175 -4.01 -7.12 -4.39
N LEU A 176 -3.33 -6.29 -5.20
CA LEU A 176 -1.89 -6.03 -5.10
C LEU A 176 -1.51 -5.24 -3.84
N LEU A 177 -2.43 -4.43 -3.30
CA LEU A 177 -2.24 -3.75 -2.00
C LEU A 177 -2.32 -4.75 -0.84
N GLY A 178 -3.20 -5.76 -0.95
CA GLY A 178 -3.43 -6.75 0.10
C GLY A 178 -2.41 -7.88 0.20
N THR A 179 -1.57 -8.09 -0.83
CA THR A 179 -0.61 -9.21 -0.89
C THR A 179 0.73 -8.93 -0.22
N CYS A 180 1.01 -7.69 0.23
CA CYS A 180 2.35 -7.42 0.79
C CYS A 180 2.57 -8.09 2.16
N ASN A 181 3.29 -9.22 2.14
CA ASN A 181 3.64 -9.98 3.32
C ASN A 181 4.66 -9.27 4.24
N ILE A 182 5.42 -8.30 3.70
CA ILE A 182 6.52 -7.62 4.43
C ILE A 182 5.97 -6.72 5.55
N HIS A 183 4.71 -6.27 5.45
CA HIS A 183 4.13 -5.30 6.40
C HIS A 183 2.82 -5.76 7.03
N ARG A 184 2.58 -7.08 7.06
CA ARG A 184 1.44 -7.68 7.76
C ARG A 184 1.65 -7.58 9.28
N GLY A 185 1.12 -6.53 9.91
CA GLY A 185 1.19 -6.26 11.34
C GLY A 185 0.42 -4.98 11.69
N PRO A 186 0.37 -4.55 12.98
CA PRO A 186 -0.17 -3.23 13.33
C PRO A 186 0.71 -2.17 12.67
N SER A 187 0.30 -1.73 11.49
CA SER A 187 1.00 -0.74 10.70
C SER A 187 0.97 0.58 11.44
N HIS A 188 2.13 1.18 11.64
CA HIS A 188 2.19 2.61 11.86
C HIS A 188 2.68 3.20 10.55
N ALA A 189 1.92 4.14 9.99
CA ALA A 189 2.31 4.89 8.81
C ALA A 189 3.77 5.36 8.94
N LYS A 190 4.66 4.75 8.16
CA LYS A 190 6.08 5.06 8.21
C LYS A 190 6.27 6.42 7.56
N ARG A 191 6.74 7.41 8.33
CA ARG A 191 7.19 8.68 7.77
C ARG A 191 8.45 8.42 6.95
N MET A 192 8.32 8.47 5.63
CA MET A 192 9.42 8.41 4.68
C MET A 192 9.32 9.57 3.70
N GLY A 193 10.47 10.09 3.28
CA GLY A 193 10.59 11.07 2.20
C GLY A 193 10.69 10.39 0.83
N ARG A 194 10.73 11.18 -0.25
CA ARG A 194 10.84 10.65 -1.63
C ARG A 194 12.05 9.75 -1.86
N ALA A 195 13.24 10.17 -1.39
CA ALA A 195 14.47 9.40 -1.61
C ALA A 195 14.39 8.02 -0.97
N GLU A 196 13.89 7.95 0.27
CA GLU A 196 13.68 6.69 0.98
C GLU A 196 12.60 5.83 0.30
N PHE A 197 11.51 6.43 -0.17
CA PHE A 197 10.47 5.71 -0.92
C PHE A 197 11.06 5.05 -2.19
N ILE A 198 11.86 5.79 -2.96
CA ILE A 198 12.50 5.27 -4.18
C ILE A 198 13.49 4.17 -3.84
N THR A 199 14.28 4.32 -2.77
CA THR A 199 15.18 3.27 -2.29
C THR A 199 14.42 2.02 -1.88
N ASP A 200 13.32 2.14 -1.15
CA ASP A 200 12.50 0.99 -0.74
C ASP A 200 11.93 0.23 -1.96
N VAL A 201 11.51 0.94 -3.01
CA VAL A 201 11.06 0.33 -4.29
C VAL A 201 12.25 -0.32 -5.03
N ALA A 202 13.38 0.36 -5.09
CA ALA A 202 14.60 -0.12 -5.73
C ALA A 202 15.11 -1.43 -5.08
N ASP A 203 15.12 -1.48 -3.74
CA ASP A 203 15.53 -2.64 -2.96
C ASP A 203 14.58 -3.83 -3.16
N HIS A 204 13.28 -3.57 -3.25
CA HIS A 204 12.28 -4.61 -3.53
C HIS A 204 12.50 -5.22 -4.92
N LEU A 205 12.76 -4.38 -5.93
CA LEU A 205 12.93 -4.81 -7.32
C LEU A 205 14.37 -5.25 -7.66
N ARG A 206 15.34 -4.96 -6.79
CA ARG A 206 16.78 -5.15 -7.03
C ARG A 206 17.28 -4.43 -8.28
N ILE A 207 16.83 -3.20 -8.47
CA ILE A 207 17.22 -2.33 -9.60
C ILE A 207 17.83 -1.01 -9.09
N PRO A 208 18.59 -0.27 -9.91
CA PRO A 208 19.06 1.08 -9.57
C PRO A 208 17.93 2.06 -9.25
N GLY A 209 18.20 3.03 -8.36
CA GLY A 209 17.19 3.99 -7.91
C GLY A 209 16.60 4.89 -9.01
N ASP A 210 17.37 5.22 -10.04
CA ASP A 210 16.88 5.98 -11.19
C ASP A 210 15.90 5.16 -12.05
N GLN A 211 16.12 3.84 -12.15
CA GLN A 211 15.19 2.92 -12.79
C GLN A 211 13.92 2.74 -11.95
N ALA A 212 14.07 2.61 -10.63
CA ALA A 212 12.95 2.52 -9.69
C ALA A 212 12.04 3.75 -9.76
N LEU A 213 12.61 4.95 -9.89
CA LEU A 213 11.82 6.18 -10.08
C LEU A 213 10.97 6.14 -11.37
N ARG A 214 11.51 5.59 -12.46
CA ARG A 214 10.75 5.44 -13.72
C ARG A 214 9.58 4.47 -13.56
N VAL A 215 9.84 3.30 -12.99
CA VAL A 215 8.81 2.30 -12.67
C VAL A 215 7.72 2.91 -11.77
N LEU A 216 8.14 3.60 -10.70
CA LEU A 216 7.25 4.30 -9.78
C LEU A 216 6.32 5.28 -10.51
N THR A 217 6.87 6.07 -11.43
CA THR A 217 6.11 7.11 -12.13
C THR A 217 5.06 6.51 -13.08
N VAL A 218 5.40 5.42 -13.77
CA VAL A 218 4.46 4.69 -14.63
C VAL A 218 3.33 4.09 -13.80
N VAL A 219 3.66 3.43 -12.68
CA VAL A 219 2.65 2.83 -11.80
C VAL A 219 1.73 3.90 -11.19
N PHE A 220 2.28 5.02 -10.72
CA PHE A 220 1.48 6.13 -10.19
C PHE A 220 0.51 6.70 -11.23
N THR A 221 0.96 6.84 -12.48
CA THR A 221 0.09 7.31 -13.57
C THR A 221 -1.02 6.32 -13.87
N ALA A 222 -0.68 5.04 -14.03
CA ALA A 222 -1.65 3.99 -14.30
C ALA A 222 -2.71 3.86 -13.19
N ILE A 223 -2.34 4.06 -11.92
CA ILE A 223 -3.26 4.06 -10.79
C ILE A 223 -4.16 5.29 -10.80
N ARG A 224 -3.56 6.49 -10.94
CA ARG A 224 -4.30 7.76 -10.92
C ARG A 224 -5.40 7.78 -11.97
N ASP A 225 -5.12 7.28 -13.17
CA ASP A 225 -6.06 7.29 -14.29
C ASP A 225 -7.24 6.30 -14.11
N ARG A 226 -7.25 5.55 -13.00
CA ARG A 226 -8.26 4.54 -12.64
C ARG A 226 -9.02 4.84 -11.36
N ILE A 227 -8.63 5.85 -10.58
CA ILE A 227 -9.32 6.22 -9.33
C ILE A 227 -9.95 7.61 -9.46
N PRO A 228 -10.99 7.93 -8.69
CA PRO A 228 -11.63 9.24 -8.78
C PRO A 228 -10.72 10.35 -8.22
N ASP A 229 -10.92 11.59 -8.70
CA ASP A 229 -10.03 12.73 -8.40
C ASP A 229 -9.94 13.07 -6.89
N ASP A 230 -11.00 12.82 -6.13
CA ASP A 230 -11.03 13.00 -4.69
C ASP A 230 -10.10 12.00 -3.98
N GLU A 231 -10.05 10.74 -4.44
CA GLU A 231 -9.11 9.73 -3.96
C GLU A 231 -7.67 10.05 -4.38
N VAL A 232 -7.45 10.60 -5.59
CA VAL A 232 -6.14 11.12 -6.01
C VAL A 232 -5.66 12.20 -5.03
N ALA A 233 -6.53 13.14 -4.68
CA ALA A 233 -6.23 14.22 -3.75
C ALA A 233 -6.01 13.71 -2.31
N ALA A 234 -6.81 12.74 -1.87
CA ALA A 234 -6.71 12.14 -0.54
C ALA A 234 -5.37 11.41 -0.36
N VAL A 235 -4.98 10.56 -1.33
CA VAL A 235 -3.65 9.92 -1.36
C VAL A 235 -2.55 10.98 -1.36
N ALA A 236 -2.64 12.00 -2.22
CA ALA A 236 -1.63 13.05 -2.30
C ALA A 236 -1.45 13.82 -0.99
N SER A 237 -2.52 14.01 -0.20
CA SER A 237 -2.48 14.68 1.10
C SER A 237 -1.67 13.92 2.15
N GLN A 238 -1.56 12.60 1.99
CA GLN A 238 -0.76 11.75 2.88
C GLN A 238 0.71 11.70 2.51
N LEU A 239 1.08 12.05 1.28
CA LEU A 239 2.45 11.96 0.79
C LEU A 239 3.28 13.21 1.18
N PRO A 240 4.60 13.09 1.39
CA PRO A 240 5.48 14.26 1.44
C PRO A 240 5.38 15.08 0.14
N ALA A 241 5.60 16.40 0.21
CA ALA A 241 5.33 17.31 -0.90
C ALA A 241 5.98 16.90 -2.23
N ASP A 242 7.24 16.46 -2.19
CA ASP A 242 8.02 16.02 -3.36
C ASP A 242 7.53 14.71 -3.99
N LEU A 243 6.86 13.85 -3.22
CA LEU A 243 6.22 12.62 -3.70
C LEU A 243 4.76 12.88 -4.11
N ALA A 244 4.06 13.78 -3.43
CA ALA A 244 2.73 14.25 -3.81
C ALA A 244 2.75 14.92 -5.19
N ASP A 245 3.78 15.71 -5.49
CA ASP A 245 3.99 16.31 -6.81
C ASP A 245 4.24 15.26 -7.89
N LEU A 246 4.97 14.18 -7.55
CA LEU A 246 5.18 13.05 -8.46
C LEU A 246 3.87 12.31 -8.75
N TRP A 247 3.04 12.09 -7.73
CA TRP A 247 1.74 11.43 -7.83
C TRP A 247 0.73 12.22 -8.68
N ARG A 248 0.66 13.54 -8.49
CA ARG A 248 -0.27 14.40 -9.22
C ARG A 248 0.11 14.62 -10.69
N ARG A 249 1.39 14.48 -11.04
CA ARG A 249 1.88 14.80 -12.38
C ARG A 249 1.57 13.68 -13.38
N PRO A 250 0.79 13.93 -14.45
CA PRO A 250 0.73 13.00 -15.58
C PRO A 250 2.06 12.96 -16.32
N VAL A 251 2.46 11.77 -16.78
CA VAL A 251 3.63 11.57 -17.65
C VAL A 251 3.25 11.54 -19.12
#